data_AF-A0A3S0FRY1-F1
#
_entry.id   AF-A0A3S0FRY1-F1
#
_cell.length_a   1.000
_cell.length_b   1.000
_cell.length_c   1.000
_cell.angle_alpha   90.00
_cell.angle_beta   90.00
_cell.angle_gamma   90.00
#
_symmetry.space_group_name_H-M   'P 1'
#
loop_
_entity.id
_entity.type
_entity.pdbx_description
1 polymer ?
#
loop_
_entity_poly.entity_id
_entity_poly.type
_entity_poly.pdbx_seq_one_letter_code
_entity_poly.pdbx_strand_id
1 'polypeptide(L)'
;MTTLTREETEALIQEVLEVYPEKAQKDRAKHLAVNDHTVEQSKKCITSNRKSLPGVMTIRGCAYAGSKGVVWGPVKDMIHISHGPVGCGQYSRAGRRNYYV
;
A
#
# COMPACT_ATOMS: atom_id res chain seq x y z
N MET A 1 21.04 -14.75 5.23
CA MET A 1 20.06 -14.50 4.15
C MET A 1 20.83 -14.58 2.85
N THR A 2 20.46 -15.49 1.96
CA THR A 2 21.02 -15.55 0.60
C THR A 2 20.57 -14.31 -0.16
N THR A 3 21.53 -13.49 -0.58
CA THR A 3 21.28 -12.33 -1.44
C THR A 3 21.10 -12.82 -2.87
N LEU A 4 19.88 -12.71 -3.40
CA LEU A 4 19.59 -12.95 -4.82
C LEU A 4 20.34 -11.94 -5.68
N THR A 5 20.78 -12.35 -6.87
CA THR A 5 21.30 -11.42 -7.88
C THR A 5 20.17 -10.58 -8.48
N ARG A 6 20.54 -9.56 -9.26
CA ARG A 6 19.57 -8.73 -9.98
C ARG A 6 18.76 -9.57 -10.97
N GLU A 7 19.43 -10.42 -11.74
CA GLU A 7 18.82 -11.29 -12.74
C GLU A 7 17.89 -12.31 -12.10
N GLU A 8 18.29 -12.90 -10.96
CA GLU A 8 17.43 -13.83 -10.20
C GLU A 8 16.18 -13.12 -9.66
N THR A 9 16.32 -11.87 -9.20
CA THR A 9 15.18 -11.09 -8.71
C THR A 9 14.24 -10.67 -9.85
N GLU A 10 14.78 -10.30 -11.01
CA GLU A 10 13.99 -9.99 -12.20
C GLU A 10 13.23 -11.23 -12.71
N ALA A 11 13.88 -12.40 -12.72
CA ALA A 11 13.24 -13.68 -13.06
C ALA A 11 12.10 -14.02 -12.08
N LEU A 12 12.34 -13.87 -10.77
CA LEU A 12 11.33 -14.07 -9.73
C LEU A 12 10.11 -13.14 -9.91
N ILE A 13 10.34 -11.87 -10.26
CA ILE A 13 9.24 -10.94 -10.55
C ILE A 13 8.39 -11.46 -11.71
N GLN A 14 9.01 -11.95 -12.79
CA GLN A 14 8.26 -12.48 -13.93
C GLN A 14 7.47 -13.74 -13.56
N GLU A 15 8.09 -14.69 -12.85
CA GLU A 15 7.43 -15.91 -12.37
C GLU A 15 6.17 -15.59 -11.55
N VAL A 16 6.28 -14.69 -10.57
CA VAL A 16 5.13 -14.27 -9.74
C VAL A 16 4.04 -13.60 -10.57
N LEU A 17 4.39 -12.94 -11.67
CA LEU A 17 3.44 -12.25 -12.52
C LEU A 17 2.65 -13.18 -13.46
N GLU A 18 3.11 -14.42 -13.70
CA GLU A 18 2.48 -15.38 -14.62
C GLU A 18 1.04 -15.77 -14.23
N VAL A 19 0.71 -15.71 -12.94
CA VAL A 19 -0.64 -16.04 -12.44
C VAL A 19 -1.69 -14.99 -12.80
N TYR A 20 -1.27 -13.76 -13.15
CA TYR A 20 -2.21 -12.68 -13.41
C TYR A 20 -2.78 -12.72 -14.83
N PRO A 21 -4.06 -12.36 -15.03
CA PRO A 21 -4.59 -12.06 -16.35
C PRO A 21 -3.80 -10.92 -17.00
N GLU A 22 -3.73 -10.91 -18.34
CA GLU A 22 -2.88 -10.01 -19.13
C GLU A 22 -2.95 -8.52 -18.70
N LYS A 23 -4.16 -8.01 -18.44
CA LYS A 23 -4.36 -6.62 -17.99
C LYS A 23 -3.74 -6.36 -16.61
N ALA A 24 -3.92 -7.28 -15.68
CA ALA A 24 -3.38 -7.18 -14.33
C ALA A 24 -1.86 -7.37 -14.34
N GLN A 25 -1.36 -8.32 -15.13
CA GLN A 25 0.07 -8.57 -15.33
C GLN A 25 0.80 -7.31 -15.82
N LYS A 26 0.30 -6.69 -16.92
CA LYS A 26 0.86 -5.45 -17.49
C LYS A 26 0.85 -4.27 -16.52
N ASP A 27 -0.13 -4.19 -15.63
CA ASP A 27 -0.19 -3.14 -14.61
C ASP A 27 0.75 -3.43 -13.43
N ARG A 28 0.76 -4.65 -12.90
CA ARG A 28 1.61 -5.08 -11.78
C ARG A 28 3.09 -5.01 -12.11
N ALA A 29 3.48 -5.31 -13.36
CA ALA A 29 4.87 -5.18 -13.83
C ALA A 29 5.43 -3.76 -13.63
N LYS A 30 4.59 -2.72 -13.67
CA LYS A 30 5.03 -1.32 -13.45
C LYS A 30 5.27 -0.98 -11.98
N HIS A 31 4.80 -1.83 -11.06
CA HIS A 31 4.82 -1.60 -9.61
C HIS A 31 5.82 -2.52 -8.89
N LEU A 32 6.65 -3.27 -9.64
CA LEU A 32 7.71 -4.14 -9.14
C LEU A 32 9.00 -3.76 -9.89
N ALA A 33 10.09 -3.55 -9.14
CA ALA A 33 11.39 -3.20 -9.72
C ALA A 33 12.50 -3.71 -8.79
N VAL A 34 13.62 -4.11 -9.38
CA VAL A 34 14.86 -4.33 -8.62
C VAL A 34 15.49 -2.98 -8.34
N ASN A 35 15.89 -2.76 -7.09
CA ASN A 35 16.44 -1.47 -6.70
C ASN A 35 17.79 -1.23 -7.37
N ASP A 36 17.97 -0.01 -7.87
CA ASP A 36 19.22 0.46 -8.44
C ASP A 36 19.58 1.78 -7.78
N HIS A 37 20.60 1.76 -6.93
CA HIS A 37 21.02 2.91 -6.13
C HIS A 37 21.61 4.05 -6.98
N THR A 38 21.89 3.81 -8.26
CA THR A 38 22.36 4.85 -9.19
C THR A 38 21.19 5.66 -9.79
N VAL A 39 19.95 5.17 -9.67
CA VAL A 39 18.77 5.83 -10.23
C VAL A 39 18.28 6.93 -9.28
N GLU A 40 18.52 8.19 -9.64
CA GLU A 40 18.09 9.35 -8.85
C GLU A 40 16.58 9.64 -8.95
N GLN A 41 15.92 9.14 -10.00
CA GLN A 41 14.54 9.50 -10.32
C GLN A 41 13.65 8.25 -10.40
N SER A 42 12.96 7.93 -9.31
CA SER A 42 12.15 6.70 -9.16
C SER A 42 11.06 6.54 -10.23
N LYS A 43 10.54 7.64 -10.80
CA LYS A 43 9.59 7.60 -11.91
C LYS A 43 10.09 6.86 -13.16
N LYS A 44 11.42 6.68 -13.28
CA LYS A 44 12.06 5.92 -14.37
C LYS A 44 12.03 4.40 -14.13
N CYS A 45 11.88 3.95 -12.87
CA CYS A 45 11.96 2.52 -12.52
C CYS A 45 10.66 1.96 -11.93
N ILE A 46 9.84 2.76 -11.24
CA ILE A 46 8.63 2.26 -10.57
C ILE A 46 7.48 3.27 -10.64
N THR A 47 6.28 2.75 -10.86
CA THR A 47 5.03 3.52 -10.78
C THR A 47 4.40 3.37 -9.41
N SER A 48 3.86 4.47 -8.87
CA SER A 48 3.17 4.49 -7.58
C SER A 48 1.95 5.42 -7.62
N ASN A 49 1.18 5.44 -6.53
CA ASN A 49 -0.03 6.26 -6.38
C ASN A 49 -1.07 6.10 -7.51
N ARG A 50 -1.27 4.87 -7.99
CA ARG A 50 -2.35 4.48 -8.92
C ARG A 50 -3.42 3.67 -8.20
N LYS A 51 -4.60 3.53 -8.80
CA LYS A 51 -5.69 2.69 -8.27
C LYS A 51 -5.21 1.25 -8.10
N SER A 52 -5.62 0.59 -7.02
CA SER A 52 -5.36 -0.84 -6.85
C SER A 52 -6.16 -1.64 -7.87
N LEU A 53 -5.61 -2.77 -8.32
CA LEU A 53 -6.36 -3.70 -9.17
C LEU A 53 -7.51 -4.35 -8.38
N PRO A 54 -8.67 -4.58 -9.00
CA PRO A 54 -9.75 -5.34 -8.36
C PRO A 54 -9.34 -6.79 -8.09
N GLY A 55 -9.74 -7.34 -6.93
CA GLY A 55 -9.59 -8.77 -6.63
C GLY A 55 -8.19 -9.27 -6.24
N VAL A 56 -7.17 -8.40 -6.19
CA VAL A 56 -5.78 -8.82 -5.88
C VAL A 56 -5.39 -8.71 -4.40
N MET A 57 -6.38 -8.59 -3.50
CA MET A 57 -6.17 -8.51 -2.05
C MET A 57 -5.17 -7.40 -1.64
N THR A 58 -5.43 -6.16 -2.08
CA THR A 58 -4.58 -5.01 -1.76
C THR A 58 -4.53 -4.74 -0.25
N ILE A 59 -3.35 -4.38 0.27
CA ILE A 59 -3.12 -4.08 1.70
C ILE A 59 -3.49 -2.60 2.04
N ARG A 60 -4.00 -1.84 1.06
CA ARG A 60 -4.36 -0.43 1.28
C ARG A 60 -5.63 -0.28 2.12
N GLY A 61 -5.66 0.77 2.93
CA GLY A 61 -6.89 1.29 3.53
C GLY A 61 -7.63 2.28 2.61
N CYS A 62 -8.42 3.16 3.21
CA CYS A 62 -9.19 4.20 2.51
C CYS A 62 -8.88 5.61 3.04
N ALA A 63 -9.43 6.64 2.37
CA ALA A 63 -9.24 8.04 2.77
C ALA A 63 -9.74 8.35 4.19
N TYR A 64 -10.82 7.70 4.65
CA TYR A 64 -11.30 7.83 6.04
C TYR A 64 -10.25 7.33 7.04
N ALA A 65 -9.57 6.20 6.77
CA ALA A 65 -8.51 5.70 7.62
C ALA A 65 -7.34 6.70 7.69
N GLY A 66 -6.95 7.29 6.56
CA GLY A 66 -5.90 8.32 6.50
C GLY A 66 -6.28 9.63 7.21
N SER A 67 -7.53 10.08 7.08
CA SER A 67 -8.00 11.30 7.75
C SER A 67 -8.29 11.07 9.23
N LYS A 68 -9.31 10.28 9.55
CA LYS A 68 -9.77 10.06 10.94
C LYS A 68 -8.81 9.18 11.71
N GLY A 69 -8.39 8.05 11.15
CA GLY A 69 -7.57 7.07 11.89
C GLY A 69 -6.13 7.52 12.15
N VAL A 70 -5.58 8.40 11.31
CA VAL A 70 -4.18 8.81 11.37
C VAL A 70 -4.00 10.27 11.79
N VAL A 71 -4.63 11.23 11.09
CA VAL A 71 -4.35 12.67 11.29
C VAL A 71 -5.23 13.28 12.37
N TRP A 72 -6.55 13.15 12.26
CA TRP A 72 -7.50 13.80 13.18
C TRP A 72 -7.65 13.04 14.48
N GLY A 73 -7.77 11.72 14.42
CA GLY A 73 -8.02 10.86 15.58
C GLY A 73 -7.11 11.08 16.78
N PRO A 74 -5.80 11.42 16.62
CA PRO A 74 -4.91 11.72 17.74
C PRO A 74 -5.08 13.08 18.42
N VAL A 75 -5.87 14.01 17.88
CA VAL A 75 -6.12 15.30 18.56
C VAL A 75 -7.01 15.04 19.78
N LYS A 76 -6.39 15.08 20.97
CA LYS A 76 -6.89 14.48 22.22
C LYS A 76 -8.04 15.22 22.91
N ASP A 77 -8.18 16.50 22.61
CA ASP A 77 -9.12 17.45 23.21
C ASP A 77 -10.25 17.83 22.24
N MET A 78 -10.42 17.06 21.16
CA MET A 78 -11.50 17.19 20.20
C MET A 78 -12.31 15.90 20.09
N ILE A 79 -13.61 16.04 19.84
CA ILE A 79 -14.48 14.91 19.51
C ILE A 79 -14.50 14.73 17.99
N HIS A 80 -14.06 13.57 17.51
CA HIS A 80 -14.07 13.22 16.09
C HIS A 80 -15.25 12.30 15.75
N ILE A 81 -16.30 12.86 15.16
CA ILE A 81 -17.51 12.11 14.79
C ILE A 81 -17.27 11.34 13.49
N SER A 82 -17.46 10.02 13.54
CA SER A 82 -17.47 9.17 12.34
C SER A 82 -18.87 9.18 11.73
N HIS A 83 -19.13 10.10 10.81
CA HIS A 83 -20.46 10.29 10.23
C HIS A 83 -20.76 9.27 9.12
N GLY A 84 -21.70 8.37 9.37
CA GLY A 84 -22.10 7.29 8.45
C GLY A 84 -22.53 6.03 9.21
N PRO A 85 -22.58 4.87 8.55
CA PRO A 85 -22.85 3.59 9.21
C PRO A 85 -21.81 3.23 10.28
N VAL A 86 -22.17 2.29 11.17
CA VAL A 86 -21.38 1.94 12.36
C VAL A 86 -19.98 1.35 12.07
N GLY A 87 -19.79 0.71 10.90
CA GLY A 87 -18.61 -0.11 10.61
C GLY A 87 -17.28 0.65 10.72
N CYS A 88 -17.12 1.77 10.01
CA CYS A 88 -15.87 2.51 9.96
C CYS A 88 -15.40 2.98 11.35
N GLY A 89 -16.33 3.47 12.17
CA GLY A 89 -16.05 3.93 13.52
C GLY A 89 -15.58 2.80 14.44
N GLN A 90 -16.23 1.64 14.37
CA GLN A 90 -15.94 0.49 15.22
C GLN A 90 -14.59 -0.15 14.90
N TYR A 91 -14.31 -0.46 13.63
CA TYR A 91 -13.03 -1.08 13.24
C TYR A 91 -11.82 -0.16 13.46
N SER A 92 -12.04 1.17 13.50
CA SER A 92 -10.99 2.16 13.72
C SER A 92 -10.91 2.65 15.19
N ARG A 93 -11.65 2.04 16.11
CA ARG A 93 -11.67 2.43 17.53
C ARG A 93 -10.45 1.86 18.26
N ALA A 94 -9.56 2.74 18.73
CA ALA A 94 -8.38 2.38 19.53
C ALA A 94 -7.40 1.37 18.89
N GLY A 95 -7.53 1.07 17.59
CA GLY A 95 -6.63 0.14 16.89
C GLY A 95 -5.25 0.73 16.60
N ARG A 96 -5.15 2.07 16.44
CA ARG A 96 -3.88 2.77 16.33
C ARG A 96 -3.42 3.23 17.71
N ARG A 97 -2.16 2.95 18.07
CA ARG A 97 -1.56 3.23 19.38
C ARG A 97 -1.04 4.66 19.53
N ASN A 98 -1.88 5.66 19.23
CA ASN A 98 -1.47 7.07 19.20
C ASN A 98 -1.64 7.85 20.52
N TYR A 99 -1.92 7.16 21.62
CA TYR A 99 -2.10 7.74 22.96
C TYR A 99 -1.27 7.05 24.04
N TYR A 100 -0.40 6.10 23.67
CA TYR A 100 0.49 5.45 24.60
C TYR A 100 1.78 6.27 24.71
N VAL A 101 1.99 6.87 25.88
CA VAL A 101 3.31 7.15 26.47
C VAL A 101 3.64 5.99 27.39
#